data_AF-A0AAW8U1Q4-F1
#
_entry.id   AF-A0AAW8U1Q4-F1
#
_cell.length_a   1.000
_cell.length_b   1.000
_cell.length_c   1.000
_cell.angle_alpha   90.00
_cell.angle_beta   90.00
_cell.angle_gamma   90.00
#
_symmetry.space_group_name_H-M   'P 1'
#
loop_
_entity.id
_entity.type
_entity.pdbx_description
1 polymer ?
#
loop_
_entity_poly.entity_id
_entity_poly.type
_entity_poly.pdbx_seq_one_letter_code
_entity_poly.pdbx_strand_id
1 'polypeptide(L)'
;MKVKMLTVLLFISLFLISCSNKNELEKAADKRNVSSEIDAKLVENVVGEWVGDTTGNYPIYGKFTITEKNQFLFFDDKKLQITKTVDDIVFTQTEEEKPFYYDFKVIDKKLTVYPSYSTRKGFTGGLLAPMELIKDGK
;
A
#
# COMPACT_ATOMS: atom_id res chain seq x y z
N MET A 1 -54.65 -24.85 24.00
CA MET A 1 -53.67 -23.83 24.44
C MET A 1 -52.20 -24.29 24.40
N LYS A 2 -51.85 -25.40 23.71
CA LYS A 2 -50.45 -25.90 23.63
C LYS A 2 -49.75 -25.57 22.30
N VAL A 3 -50.53 -25.42 21.22
CA VAL A 3 -49.98 -25.18 19.87
C VAL A 3 -49.44 -23.76 19.70
N LYS A 4 -50.05 -22.76 20.35
CA LYS A 4 -49.60 -21.35 20.29
C LYS A 4 -48.27 -21.10 21.01
N MET A 5 -47.93 -21.91 22.01
CA MET A 5 -46.68 -21.79 22.76
C MET A 5 -45.49 -22.34 21.95
N LEU A 6 -45.72 -23.39 21.16
CA LEU A 6 -44.71 -24.00 20.30
C LEU A 6 -44.26 -23.05 19.18
N THR A 7 -45.19 -22.27 18.63
CA THR A 7 -44.90 -21.31 17.56
C THR A 7 -44.03 -20.15 18.05
N VAL A 8 -44.28 -19.65 19.26
CA VAL A 8 -43.50 -18.56 19.86
C VAL A 8 -42.07 -19.01 20.17
N LEU A 9 -41.89 -20.23 20.66
CA LEU A 9 -40.55 -20.79 20.93
C LEU A 9 -39.73 -20.94 19.63
N LEU A 10 -40.38 -21.32 18.53
CA LEU A 10 -39.73 -21.47 17.23
C LEU A 10 -39.21 -20.12 16.71
N PHE A 11 -39.99 -19.04 16.86
CA PHE A 11 -39.57 -17.69 16.44
C PHE A 11 -38.40 -17.17 17.28
N ILE A 12 -38.39 -17.39 18.60
CA ILE A 12 -37.27 -16.97 19.47
C ILE A 12 -35.99 -17.76 19.12
N SER A 13 -36.11 -19.05 18.78
CA SER A 13 -34.96 -19.84 18.35
C SER A 13 -34.34 -19.38 17.03
N LEU A 14 -35.15 -18.83 16.10
CA LEU A 14 -34.66 -18.28 14.83
C LEU A 14 -33.89 -16.95 15.02
N PHE A 15 -34.23 -16.13 16.02
CA PHE A 15 -33.49 -14.90 16.32
C PHE A 15 -32.12 -15.16 16.96
N LEU A 16 -31.92 -16.32 17.60
CA LEU A 16 -30.64 -16.71 18.22
C LEU A 16 -29.62 -17.30 17.22
N ILE A 17 -30.03 -17.57 15.97
CA ILE A 17 -29.15 -18.00 14.87
C ILE A 17 -28.53 -16.79 14.15
N SER A 18 -28.85 -15.57 14.55
CA SER A 18 -27.97 -14.41 14.30
C SER A 18 -26.74 -14.49 15.22
N CYS A 19 -26.07 -15.64 15.17
CA CYS A 19 -24.72 -15.81 15.64
C CYS A 19 -23.87 -14.82 14.89
N SER A 20 -23.07 -14.10 15.68
CA SER A 20 -22.08 -13.11 15.32
C SER A 20 -21.09 -13.67 14.30
N ASN A 21 -21.51 -13.82 13.05
CA ASN A 21 -20.59 -14.00 11.97
C ASN A 21 -20.15 -12.61 11.54
N LYS A 22 -19.36 -11.96 12.42
CA LYS A 22 -18.27 -11.11 11.94
C LYS A 22 -17.29 -12.06 11.25
N ASN A 23 -17.74 -12.60 10.12
CA ASN A 23 -16.91 -13.36 9.20
C ASN A 23 -15.70 -12.49 8.94
N GLU A 24 -14.57 -13.15 8.91
CA GLU A 24 -13.22 -12.66 8.64
C GLU A 24 -13.04 -12.03 7.23
N LEU A 25 -14.09 -11.41 6.71
CA LEU A 25 -14.18 -10.65 5.47
C LEU A 25 -13.56 -9.25 5.59
N GLU A 26 -13.34 -8.78 6.81
CA GLU A 26 -12.49 -7.64 7.13
C GLU A 26 -11.19 -8.11 7.79
N LYS A 27 -10.44 -9.01 7.15
CA LYS A 27 -8.98 -8.83 7.24
C LYS A 27 -8.70 -7.55 6.46
N ALA A 28 -8.69 -6.44 7.21
CA ALA A 28 -8.23 -5.15 6.74
C ALA A 28 -6.95 -5.35 5.94
N ALA A 29 -6.80 -4.56 4.87
CA ALA A 29 -5.58 -4.49 4.08
C ALA A 29 -4.34 -4.59 4.98
N ASP A 30 -3.67 -5.75 4.98
CA ASP A 30 -2.62 -6.03 5.95
C ASP A 30 -1.45 -5.07 5.70
N LYS A 31 -1.17 -4.20 6.69
CA LYS A 31 0.05 -3.38 6.69
C LYS A 31 1.26 -4.30 6.59
N ARG A 32 2.25 -3.88 5.79
CA ARG A 32 3.54 -4.57 5.72
C ARG A 32 4.26 -4.38 7.05
N ASN A 33 4.93 -5.45 7.48
CA ASN A 33 5.86 -5.39 8.60
C ASN A 33 7.07 -4.53 8.23
N VAL A 34 7.59 -3.82 9.22
CA VAL A 34 8.81 -3.04 9.08
C VAL A 34 10.01 -3.93 9.44
N SER A 35 10.90 -4.10 8.48
CA SER A 35 12.19 -4.78 8.64
C SER A 35 13.12 -3.95 9.52
N SER A 36 13.90 -4.60 10.38
CA SER A 36 15.02 -3.98 11.08
C SER A 36 16.22 -3.71 10.17
N GLU A 37 16.27 -4.37 9.01
CA GLU A 37 17.35 -4.28 8.03
C GLU A 37 16.86 -3.47 6.83
N ILE A 38 17.20 -2.18 6.82
CA ILE A 38 16.96 -1.23 5.73
C ILE A 38 18.32 -0.81 5.17
N ASP A 39 18.54 -1.01 3.88
CA ASP A 39 19.73 -0.54 3.19
C ASP A 39 19.65 1.00 3.01
N ALA A 40 20.41 1.72 3.84
CA ALA A 40 20.45 3.18 3.81
C ALA A 40 20.99 3.75 2.48
N LYS A 41 21.92 3.05 1.83
CA LYS A 41 22.50 3.50 0.55
C LYS A 41 21.48 3.38 -0.57
N LEU A 42 20.69 2.30 -0.57
CA LEU A 42 19.59 2.15 -1.53
C LEU A 42 18.53 3.25 -1.33
N VAL A 43 18.20 3.57 -0.08
CA VAL A 43 17.27 4.68 0.24
C VAL A 43 17.84 6.02 -0.23
N GLU A 44 19.13 6.29 0.00
CA GLU A 44 19.81 7.51 -0.46
C GLU A 44 19.73 7.67 -1.99
N ASN A 45 19.85 6.58 -2.75
CA ASN A 45 19.73 6.62 -4.22
C ASN A 45 18.33 7.07 -4.69
N VAL A 46 17.27 6.78 -3.92
CA VAL A 46 15.90 7.22 -4.21
C VAL A 46 15.71 8.71 -3.90
N VAL A 47 16.40 9.25 -2.89
CA VAL A 47 16.28 10.66 -2.47
C VAL A 47 16.80 11.62 -3.55
N GLY A 48 16.08 12.71 -3.78
CA GLY A 48 16.51 13.80 -4.67
C GLY A 48 15.38 14.40 -5.51
N GLU A 49 15.80 15.25 -6.45
CA GLU A 49 14.92 15.85 -7.47
C GLU A 49 14.84 14.92 -8.69
N TRP A 50 13.62 14.70 -9.15
CA TRP A 50 13.29 13.83 -10.29
C TRP A 50 12.35 14.56 -11.24
N VAL A 51 12.42 14.22 -12.52
CA VAL A 51 11.48 14.69 -13.54
C VAL A 51 10.86 13.50 -14.26
N GLY A 52 9.62 13.64 -14.71
CA GLY A 52 8.95 12.57 -15.45
C GLY A 52 9.70 12.19 -16.74
N ASP A 53 9.89 10.88 -16.96
CA ASP A 53 10.47 10.35 -18.21
C ASP A 53 9.39 10.32 -19.29
N THR A 54 9.33 11.34 -20.13
CA THR A 54 8.34 11.45 -21.21
C THR A 54 8.59 10.50 -22.37
N THR A 55 9.74 9.81 -22.38
CA THR A 55 10.15 8.84 -23.40
C THR A 55 10.09 7.39 -22.94
N GLY A 56 9.70 7.18 -21.68
CA GLY A 56 9.58 5.86 -21.07
C GLY A 56 8.38 5.04 -21.53
N ASN A 57 8.27 3.83 -21.01
CA ASN A 57 7.11 2.96 -21.19
C ASN A 57 5.88 3.50 -20.44
N TYR A 58 6.10 4.22 -19.35
CA TYR A 58 5.06 4.85 -18.54
C TYR A 58 5.31 6.36 -18.43
N PRO A 59 5.07 7.11 -19.51
CA PRO A 59 5.40 8.52 -19.57
C PRO A 59 4.57 9.32 -18.58
N ILE A 60 5.25 10.16 -17.81
CA ILE A 60 4.64 11.10 -16.88
C ILE A 60 5.31 12.47 -17.03
N TYR A 61 4.58 13.53 -16.69
CA TYR A 61 5.07 14.89 -16.71
C TYR A 61 5.19 15.44 -15.29
N GLY A 62 6.04 16.44 -15.12
CA GLY A 62 6.19 17.15 -13.86
C GLY A 62 7.53 16.91 -13.18
N LYS A 63 7.70 17.62 -12.05
CA LYS A 63 8.84 17.49 -11.16
C LYS A 63 8.38 16.84 -9.86
N PHE A 64 9.23 15.99 -9.31
CA PHE A 64 8.97 15.23 -8.11
C PHE A 64 10.16 15.37 -7.18
N THR A 65 9.90 15.61 -5.90
CA THR A 65 10.95 15.67 -4.89
C THR A 65 10.73 14.53 -3.90
N ILE A 66 11.77 13.74 -3.69
CA ILE A 66 11.79 12.70 -2.66
C ILE A 66 12.79 13.09 -1.60
N THR A 67 12.34 13.21 -0.35
CA THR A 67 13.22 13.43 0.81
C THR A 67 13.08 12.28 1.81
N GLU A 68 14.13 12.02 2.59
CA GLU A 68 14.10 11.04 3.68
C GLU A 68 14.17 11.77 5.02
N LYS A 69 13.37 11.31 5.98
CA LYS A 69 13.51 11.68 7.39
C LYS A 69 12.94 10.60 8.29
N ASN A 70 13.74 10.14 9.25
CA ASN A 70 13.34 9.20 10.31
C ASN A 70 12.74 7.89 9.76
N GLN A 71 13.32 7.29 8.72
CA GLN A 71 12.80 6.09 8.03
C GLN A 71 11.46 6.31 7.30
N PHE A 72 11.16 7.55 6.95
CA PHE A 72 10.07 7.90 6.07
C PHE A 72 10.60 8.55 4.80
N LEU A 73 10.04 8.16 3.66
CA LEU A 73 10.14 8.93 2.43
C LEU A 73 8.98 9.91 2.36
N PHE A 74 9.27 11.15 1.98
CA PHE A 74 8.29 12.15 1.63
C PHE A 74 8.33 12.31 0.12
N PHE A 75 7.30 11.80 -0.55
CA PHE A 75 7.14 11.84 -2.00
C PHE A 75 5.98 12.77 -2.33
N ASP A 76 6.30 13.98 -2.77
CA ASP A 76 5.38 15.11 -2.86
C ASP A 76 4.63 15.34 -1.54
N ASP A 77 3.31 15.14 -1.53
CA ASP A 77 2.43 15.30 -0.39
C ASP A 77 2.28 14.03 0.47
N LYS A 78 2.97 12.94 0.10
CA LYS A 78 2.80 11.63 0.74
C LYS A 78 3.94 11.34 1.70
N LYS A 79 3.58 11.04 2.94
CA LYS A 79 4.49 10.47 3.94
C LYS A 79 4.42 8.94 3.88
N LEU A 80 5.55 8.30 3.60
CA LEU A 80 5.65 6.89 3.29
C LEU A 80 6.63 6.21 4.26
N GLN A 81 6.15 5.29 5.08
CA GLN A 81 6.99 4.47 5.95
C GLN A 81 7.83 3.52 5.10
N ILE A 82 9.14 3.51 5.29
CA ILE A 82 10.01 2.50 4.67
C ILE A 82 9.80 1.19 5.42
N THR A 83 9.39 0.15 4.69
CA THR A 83 9.03 -1.15 5.28
C THR A 83 10.13 -2.18 5.12
N LYS A 84 10.82 -2.21 3.98
CA LYS A 84 11.98 -3.07 3.73
C LYS A 84 12.72 -2.61 2.49
N THR A 85 13.93 -3.14 2.30
CA THR A 85 14.70 -3.03 1.06
C THR A 85 15.02 -4.44 0.57
N VAL A 86 14.78 -4.72 -0.72
CA VAL A 86 15.13 -5.99 -1.36
C VAL A 86 15.62 -5.69 -2.76
N ASP A 87 16.78 -6.22 -3.13
CA ASP A 87 17.46 -5.92 -4.40
C ASP A 87 17.58 -4.40 -4.60
N ASP A 88 17.15 -3.87 -5.75
CA ASP A 88 17.15 -2.44 -6.06
C ASP A 88 15.83 -1.72 -5.69
N ILE A 89 15.02 -2.31 -4.78
CA ILE A 89 13.67 -1.83 -4.46
C ILE A 89 13.55 -1.39 -3.00
N VAL A 90 13.10 -0.16 -2.79
CA VAL A 90 12.67 0.38 -1.50
C VAL A 90 11.14 0.24 -1.39
N PHE A 91 10.69 -0.60 -0.47
CA PHE A 91 9.27 -0.86 -0.26
C PHE A 91 8.69 0.12 0.75
N THR A 92 7.59 0.78 0.41
CA THR A 92 6.96 1.76 1.31
C THR A 92 5.46 1.61 1.45
N GLN A 93 4.89 2.21 2.49
CA GLN A 93 3.45 2.26 2.73
C GLN A 93 3.01 3.57 3.41
N THR A 94 1.76 3.98 3.22
CA THR A 94 1.14 5.02 4.05
C THR A 94 0.79 4.46 5.44
N GLU A 95 0.68 5.34 6.44
CA GLU A 95 0.37 4.96 7.84
C GLU A 95 -1.12 4.68 8.09
N GLU A 96 -1.95 4.71 7.06
CA GLU A 96 -3.41 4.52 7.14
C GLU A 96 -3.80 3.06 7.42
N GLU A 97 -5.01 2.84 7.95
CA GLU A 97 -5.54 1.48 8.19
C GLU A 97 -5.58 0.65 6.90
N LYS A 98 -5.86 1.30 5.77
CA LYS A 98 -5.79 0.72 4.43
C LYS A 98 -4.66 1.38 3.66
N PRO A 99 -3.43 0.85 3.77
CA PRO A 99 -2.27 1.51 3.20
C PRO A 99 -2.32 1.54 1.66
N PHE A 100 -1.90 2.67 1.11
CA PHE A 100 -1.35 2.74 -0.23
C PHE A 100 0.14 2.44 -0.17
N TYR A 101 0.64 1.78 -1.21
CA TYR A 101 2.04 1.41 -1.37
C TYR A 101 2.64 2.18 -2.54
N TYR A 102 3.90 2.55 -2.40
CA TYR A 102 4.69 3.20 -3.43
C TYR A 102 6.08 2.56 -3.39
N ASP A 103 6.29 1.54 -4.21
CA ASP A 103 7.58 0.84 -4.20
C ASP A 103 8.51 1.49 -5.22
N PHE A 104 9.71 1.85 -4.77
CA PHE A 104 10.67 2.62 -5.55
C PHE A 104 11.77 1.70 -6.03
N LYS A 105 11.90 1.52 -7.36
CA LYS A 105 13.01 0.80 -7.97
C LYS A 105 13.95 1.80 -8.62
N VAL A 106 15.20 1.85 -8.15
CA VAL A 106 16.21 2.77 -8.67
C VAL A 106 17.32 2.00 -9.37
N ILE A 107 17.53 2.27 -10.65
CA ILE A 107 18.65 1.74 -11.44
C ILE A 107 19.33 2.93 -12.12
N ASP A 108 20.58 3.17 -11.77
CA ASP A 108 21.37 4.31 -12.23
C ASP A 108 20.66 5.65 -12.02
N LYS A 109 20.27 6.33 -13.11
CA LYS A 109 19.58 7.62 -13.12
C LYS A 109 18.09 7.50 -13.42
N LYS A 110 17.54 6.28 -13.41
CA LYS A 110 16.13 5.99 -13.63
C LYS A 110 15.48 5.48 -12.35
N LEU A 111 14.32 6.05 -12.04
CA LEU A 111 13.49 5.66 -10.91
C LEU A 111 12.13 5.24 -11.44
N THR A 112 11.70 4.02 -11.12
CA THR A 112 10.33 3.57 -11.37
C THR A 112 9.59 3.49 -10.04
N VAL A 113 8.46 4.17 -9.95
CA VAL A 113 7.56 4.09 -8.79
C VAL A 113 6.40 3.17 -9.14
N TYR A 114 6.14 2.19 -8.29
CA TYR A 114 5.05 1.23 -8.43
C TYR A 114 3.96 1.51 -7.39
N PRO A 115 2.99 2.39 -7.72
CA PRO A 115 1.86 2.63 -6.85
C PRO A 115 0.91 1.42 -6.82
N SER A 116 0.46 1.02 -5.64
CA SER A 116 -0.54 -0.03 -5.48
C SER A 116 -1.34 0.14 -4.19
N TYR A 117 -2.44 -0.59 -4.07
CA TYR A 117 -3.24 -0.63 -2.85
C TYR A 117 -3.71 -2.05 -2.60
N SER A 118 -3.91 -2.39 -1.32
CA SER A 118 -4.46 -3.70 -0.97
C SER A 118 -5.95 -3.74 -1.29
N THR A 119 -6.37 -4.80 -1.96
CA THR A 119 -7.79 -5.16 -2.14
C THR A 119 -8.19 -6.25 -1.15
N ARG A 120 -9.49 -6.50 -1.06
CA ARG A 120 -10.04 -7.62 -0.28
C ARG A 120 -9.50 -8.95 -0.83
N LYS A 121 -9.26 -9.93 0.05
CA LYS A 121 -8.86 -11.30 -0.34
C LYS A 121 -9.78 -11.84 -1.45
N GLY A 122 -9.20 -12.42 -2.49
CA GLY A 122 -9.90 -12.91 -3.68
C GLY A 122 -9.91 -11.93 -4.85
N PHE A 123 -9.56 -10.67 -4.63
CA PHE A 123 -9.23 -9.70 -5.66
C PHE A 123 -7.72 -9.47 -5.62
N THR A 124 -7.04 -9.53 -6.76
CA THR A 124 -5.67 -9.01 -6.87
C THR A 124 -5.72 -7.51 -6.61
N GLY A 125 -4.79 -6.99 -5.79
CA GLY A 125 -4.61 -5.55 -5.59
C GLY A 125 -4.69 -4.79 -6.90
N GLY A 126 -5.23 -3.57 -6.89
CA GLY A 126 -5.18 -2.74 -8.09
C GLY A 126 -3.75 -2.25 -8.27
N LEU A 127 -3.05 -2.80 -9.28
CA LEU A 127 -1.83 -2.18 -9.77
C LEU A 127 -2.23 -0.88 -10.46
N LEU A 128 -1.76 0.24 -9.91
CA LEU A 128 -1.86 1.52 -10.60
C LEU A 128 -0.74 1.60 -11.64
N ALA A 129 -0.93 2.44 -12.66
CA ALA A 129 0.10 2.62 -13.67
C ALA A 129 1.42 3.06 -12.99
N PRO A 130 2.55 2.40 -13.30
CA PRO A 130 3.85 2.84 -12.82
C PRO A 130 4.15 4.27 -13.28
N MET A 131 5.08 4.92 -12.58
CA MET A 131 5.61 6.22 -12.96
C MET A 131 7.10 6.08 -13.21
N GLU A 132 7.55 6.43 -14.40
CA GLU A 132 8.98 6.44 -14.74
C GLU A 132 9.53 7.85 -14.65
N LEU A 133 10.61 8.00 -13.88
CA LEU A 133 11.26 9.27 -13.58
C LEU A 133 12.75 9.17 -13.91
N ILE A 134 13.33 10.29 -14.32
CA ILE A 134 14.77 10.48 -14.52
C ILE A 134 15.30 11.52 -13.54
N LYS A 135 16.54 11.35 -13.08
CA LYS A 135 17.16 12.30 -12.14
C LYS A 135 17.20 13.70 -12.76
N ASP A 136 16.75 14.73 -12.03
CA ASP A 136 16.86 16.12 -12.49
C ASP A 136 18.37 16.47 -12.51
N GLY A 137 18.93 16.64 -13.70
CA GLY A 137 20.38 16.64 -13.96
C GLY A 137 21.11 17.93 -13.56
N LYS A 138 20.80 18.53 -12.41
CA LYS A 138 21.60 19.62 -11.85
C LYS A 138 22.91 19.12 -11.26
#